data_AF-A0A1V5VYS7-F1
#
_entry.id   AF-A0A1V5VYS7-F1
#
_cell.length_a   1.000
_cell.length_b   1.000
_cell.length_c   1.000
_cell.angle_alpha   90.00
_cell.angle_beta   90.00
_cell.angle_gamma   90.00
#
_symmetry.space_group_name_H-M   'P 1'
#
loop_
_entity.id
_entity.type
_entity.pdbx_description
1 polymer ?
#
loop_
_entity_poly.entity_id
_entity_poly.type
_entity_poly.pdbx_seq_one_letter_code
_entity_poly.pdbx_strand_id
1 'polypeptide(L)' 'MGDFTKLQVWILAKELAVNIYSLTASEKFSKDYDMRNQLRRAAVSVPSNIAEGEESGSNPQSIRFFILQKVL' A
#
# COMPACT_ATOMS: atom_id res chain seq x y z
N MET A 1 16.88 7.12 -12.75
CA MET A 1 16.27 6.49 -11.57
C MET A 1 15.75 7.61 -10.70
N GLY A 2 14.44 7.79 -10.63
CA GLY A 2 13.92 8.68 -9.61
C GLY A 2 13.93 7.99 -8.26
N ASP A 3 13.73 8.80 -7.23
CA ASP A 3 13.79 8.35 -5.84
C ASP A 3 12.37 8.36 -5.29
N PHE A 4 11.67 7.23 -5.44
CA PHE A 4 10.29 7.07 -4.99
C PHE A 4 10.15 7.29 -3.47
N THR A 5 11.24 7.13 -2.70
CA THR A 5 11.21 7.31 -1.23
C THR A 5 10.94 8.76 -0.82
N LYS A 6 11.17 9.71 -1.74
CA LYS A 6 10.85 11.13 -1.56
C LYS A 6 9.41 11.50 -1.94
N LEU A 7 8.67 10.60 -2.58
CA LEU A 7 7.28 10.86 -2.96
C LEU A 7 6.40 10.87 -1.71
N GLN A 8 5.74 12.00 -1.45
CA GLN A 8 4.83 12.12 -0.31
C GLN A 8 3.71 11.05 -0.34
N VAL A 9 3.21 10.71 -1.54
CA VAL A 9 2.22 9.66 -1.71
C VAL A 9 2.76 8.26 -1.35
N TRP A 10 4.05 7.99 -1.61
CA TRP A 10 4.68 6.74 -1.21
C TRP A 10 4.85 6.67 0.31
N ILE A 11 5.27 7.77 0.95
CA ILE A 11 5.41 7.86 2.41
C ILE A 11 4.08 7.57 3.10
N LEU A 12 2.99 8.23 2.66
CA LEU A 12 1.65 8.02 3.18
C LEU A 12 1.15 6.59 2.97
N ALA A 13 1.41 6.01 1.80
CA ALA A 13 1.05 4.62 1.50
C ALA A 13 1.79 3.62 2.40
N LYS A 14 3.09 3.85 2.64
CA LYS A 14 3.90 3.04 3.56
C LYS A 14 3.38 3.15 5.00
N GLU A 15 3.06 4.35 5.47
CA GLU A 15 2.49 4.57 6.80
C GLU A 15 1.13 3.87 6.97
N LEU A 16 0.27 3.94 5.95
CA LEU A 16 -0.99 3.20 5.94
C LEU A 16 -0.75 1.68 6.06
N ALA A 17 0.24 1.14 5.34
CA ALA A 17 0.58 -0.28 5.43
C ALA A 17 1.05 -0.67 6.85
N VAL A 18 1.89 0.15 7.48
CA VAL A 18 2.32 -0.07 8.88
C VAL A 18 1.13 -0.06 9.84
N ASN A 19 0.19 0.86 9.67
CA ASN A 19 -1.02 0.94 10.49
C ASN A 19 -1.91 -0.29 10.32
N ILE A 20 -2.09 -0.79 9.08
CA ILE A 20 -2.85 -2.02 8.82
C ILE A 20 -2.16 -3.23 9.46
N TYR A 21 -0.83 -3.33 9.40
CA TYR A 21 -0.09 -4.39 10.08
C TYR A 21 -0.31 -4.36 11.59
N SER A 22 -0.29 -3.16 12.19
CA SER A 22 -0.52 -2.96 13.62
C SER A 22 -1.96 -3.31 14.04
N LEU A 23 -2.95 -2.84 13.29
CA LEU A 23 -4.38 -3.16 13.52
C LEU A 23 -4.63 -4.68 13.44
N THR A 24 -4.10 -5.31 12.40
CA THR A 24 -4.29 -6.74 12.14
C THR A 24 -3.42 -7.65 13.03
N ALA A 25 -2.50 -7.07 13.82
CA ALA A 25 -1.76 -7.77 14.86
C ALA A 25 -2.49 -7.79 16.21
N SER A 26 -3.58 -7.02 16.37
CA SER A 26 -4.40 -7.04 17.60
C SER A 26 -4.97 -8.43 17.88
N GLU A 27 -5.13 -8.81 19.16
CA GLU A 27 -5.60 -10.15 19.54
C GLU A 27 -6.92 -10.55 18.84
N LYS A 28 -7.84 -9.59 18.69
CA LYS A 28 -9.15 -9.81 18.05
C LYS A 28 -9.03 -10.18 16.57
N PHE A 29 -8.06 -9.60 15.87
CA PHE A 29 -7.89 -9.78 14.42
C PHE A 29 -6.80 -10.79 14.06
N SER A 30 -5.88 -11.05 15.00
CA SER A 30 -4.72 -11.94 14.80
C SER A 30 -5.11 -13.38 14.44
N LYS A 31 -6.30 -13.82 14.89
CA LYS A 31 -6.86 -15.17 14.70
C LYS A 31 -7.61 -15.35 13.38
N ASP A 32 -7.98 -14.26 12.71
CA ASP A 32 -8.56 -14.31 11.37
C ASP A 32 -7.44 -14.26 10.33
N TYR A 33 -6.85 -15.42 10.07
CA TYR A 33 -5.67 -15.55 9.22
C TYR A 33 -5.93 -15.11 7.78
N ASP A 34 -7.09 -15.44 7.23
CA ASP A 34 -7.43 -15.13 5.84
C ASP A 34 -7.63 -13.63 5.65
N MET A 35 -8.46 -13.00 6.48
CA MET A 35 -8.72 -11.56 6.35
C MET A 35 -7.48 -10.74 6.68
N ARG A 36 -6.71 -11.14 7.69
CA ARG A 36 -5.39 -10.54 8.00
C ARG A 36 -4.45 -10.59 6.81
N ASN A 37 -4.32 -11.75 6.16
CA ASN A 37 -3.40 -11.92 5.05
C ASN A 37 -3.85 -11.12 3.82
N GLN A 38 -5.15 -11.07 3.53
CA GLN A 38 -5.71 -10.27 2.44
C GLN A 38 -5.44 -8.78 2.65
N LEU A 39 -5.75 -8.25 3.84
CA LEU A 39 -5.54 -6.85 4.18
C LEU A 39 -4.06 -6.46 4.11
N ARG A 40 -3.16 -7.26 4.69
CA ARG A 40 -1.72 -6.99 4.69
C ARG A 40 -1.14 -6.99 3.28
N ARG A 41 -1.55 -7.93 2.42
CA ARG A 41 -1.11 -7.98 1.01
C ARG A 41 -1.62 -6.78 0.22
N ALA A 42 -2.90 -6.44 0.36
CA ALA A 42 -3.48 -5.27 -0.29
C ALA A 42 -2.76 -4.00 0.14
N ALA A 43 -2.51 -3.84 1.45
CA ALA A 43 -1.82 -2.68 2.00
C ALA A 43 -0.40 -2.49 1.45
N VAL A 44 0.39 -3.57 1.36
CA VAL A 44 1.78 -3.51 0.84
C VAL A 44 1.81 -3.27 -0.67
N SER A 45 0.81 -3.73 -1.43
CA SER A 45 0.76 -3.50 -2.88
C SER A 45 0.73 -2.01 -3.27
N VAL A 46 0.18 -1.14 -2.42
CA VAL A 46 0.07 0.30 -2.72
C VAL A 46 1.45 0.97 -2.82
N PRO A 47 2.32 0.98 -1.78
CA PRO A 47 3.65 1.56 -1.90
C PRO A 47 4.54 0.84 -2.92
N SER A 48 4.37 -0.48 -3.13
CA SER A 48 5.09 -1.22 -4.17
C SER A 48 4.74 -0.74 -5.58
N ASN A 49 3.46 -0.57 -5.89
CA ASN A 49 3.04 -0.08 -7.22
C ASN A 49 3.48 1.38 -7.46
N ILE A 50 3.55 2.20 -6.41
CA ILE A 50 4.08 3.57 -6.51
C ILE A 50 5.59 3.55 -6.83
N ALA A 51 6.35 2.69 -6.14
CA ALA A 51 7.78 2.55 -6.38
C ALA A 51 8.06 2.06 -7.81
N GLU A 52 7.37 0.99 -8.23
CA GLU A 52 7.48 0.43 -9.57
C GLU A 52 7.09 1.43 -10.67
N GLY A 53 6.01 2.20 -10.44
CA GLY A 53 5.54 3.23 -11.37
C GLY A 53 6.52 4.39 -11.55
N GLU A 54 7.26 4.76 -10.50
CA GLU A 54 8.32 5.77 -10.56
C GLU A 54 9.52 5.24 -11.34
N GLU A 55 10.03 4.05 -10.95
CA GLU A 55 11.22 3.45 -11.56
C GLU A 55 11.03 3.15 -13.05
N SER A 56 9.79 2.86 -13.47
CA SER A 56 9.42 2.58 -14.86
C SER A 56 9.34 3.82 -15.76
N GLY A 57 9.58 5.05 -15.23
CA GLY A 57 9.55 6.30 -16.02
C GLY A 57 8.20 6.60 -16.68
N SER A 58 7.13 5.95 -16.22
CA SER A 58 5.80 6.02 -16.83
C SER A 58 5.06 7.27 -16.37
N ASN A 59 4.90 8.22 -17.30
CA ASN A 59 4.07 9.43 -17.22
C ASN A 59 2.63 9.09 -16.72
N PRO A 60 1.84 10.04 -16.17
CA PRO A 60 1.09 10.05 -14.90
C PRO A 60 -0.11 9.07 -14.80
N GLN A 61 -0.24 8.11 -15.71
CA GLN A 61 -1.25 7.06 -15.69
C GLN A 61 -1.10 6.08 -14.52
N SER A 62 0.04 6.07 -13.82
CA SER A 62 0.27 5.32 -12.57
C SER A 62 -0.68 5.73 -11.44
N ILE A 63 -1.26 6.94 -11.50
CA ILE A 63 -2.28 7.42 -10.56
C ILE A 63 -3.61 6.65 -10.70
N ARG A 64 -3.84 5.96 -11.82
CA ARG A 64 -5.10 5.23 -12.08
C ARG A 64 -5.31 4.03 -11.17
N PHE A 65 -4.29 3.56 -10.46
CA PHE A 65 -4.43 2.46 -9.50
C PHE A 65 -5.04 2.89 -8.14
N PHE A 66 -5.12 4.19 -7.85
CA PHE A 66 -5.61 4.68 -6.55
C PHE A 66 -7.14 4.66 -6.40
N ILE A 67 -7.91 4.60 -7.50
CA ILE A 67 -9.38 4.68 -7.42
C ILE A 67 -10.01 3.36 -6.93
N LEU A 68 -9.32 2.22 -7.00
CA LEU A 68 -9.90 0.94 -6.59
C LEU A 68 -9.93 0.69 -5.07
N GLN A 69 -9.31 1.53 -4.24
CA GLN A 69 -9.21 1.30 -2.79
C GLN A 69 -10.21 2.12 -1.95
N LYS A 70 -11.08 2.95 -2.56
CA LYS A 70 -11.98 3.84 -1.81
C LYS A 70 -13.33 3.23 -1.41
N VAL A 71 -13.60 1.94 -1.65
CA VAL A 71 -14.82 1.28 -1.15
C VAL A 71 -14.54 -0.17 -0.78
N LEU A 72 -14.18 -0.37 0.49
CA LEU A 72 -14.70 -1.44 1.33
C LEU A 72 -14.91 -0.87 2.74
#